data_AF-X1KTP5-F1
#
_entry.id   AF-X1KTP5-F1
#
_cell.length_a   1.000
_cell.length_b   1.000
_cell.length_c   1.000
_cell.angle_alpha   90.00
_cell.angle_beta   90.00
_cell.angle_gamma   90.00
#
_symmetry.space_group_name_H-M   'P 1'
#
loop_
_entity.id
_entity.type
_entity.pdbx_description
1 polymer ?
#
loop_
_entity_poly.entity_id
_entity_poly.type
_entity_poly.pdbx_seq_one_letter_code
_entity_poly.pdbx_strand_id
1 'polypeptide(L)' 'NDTMTVSASSEEVGRVEGTLPVQADNPDRVAINIKYLLEYLKGKEGLITMGLTGKTSPVVLRYRSSPLVMVMPMNVQW' A
#
# COMPACT_ATOMS: atom_id res chain seq x y z
N ASN A 1 -6.80 -17.50 -4.15
CA ASN A 1 -5.77 -16.68 -3.48
C ASN A 1 -5.72 -15.35 -4.18
N ASP A 2 -6.03 -14.29 -3.46
CA ASP A 2 -6.04 -12.94 -4.03
C ASP A 2 -4.61 -12.45 -4.22
N THR A 3 -4.43 -11.54 -5.17
CA THR A 3 -3.12 -10.98 -5.49
C THR A 3 -3.18 -9.46 -5.50
N MET A 4 -2.13 -8.84 -5.00
CA MET A 4 -1.90 -7.41 -5.12
C MET A 4 -0.69 -7.18 -6.02
N THR A 5 -0.86 -6.31 -7.02
CA THR A 5 0.25 -5.84 -7.85
C THR A 5 0.78 -4.54 -7.27
N VAL A 6 2.08 -4.50 -6.98
CA VAL A 6 2.80 -3.29 -6.58
C VAL A 6 3.64 -2.86 -7.77
N SER A 7 3.48 -1.61 -8.20
CA SER A 7 4.22 -1.07 -9.33
C SER A 7 4.72 0.34 -9.05
N ALA A 8 5.82 0.69 -9.70
CA ALA A 8 6.37 2.03 -9.72
C ALA A 8 6.88 2.33 -11.13
N SER A 9 6.73 3.57 -11.58
CA SER A 9 7.16 4.01 -12.91
C SER A 9 7.81 5.39 -12.86
N SER A 10 8.84 5.56 -13.68
CA SER A 10 9.49 6.84 -13.97
C SER A 10 9.79 6.89 -15.47
N GLU A 11 9.73 8.08 -16.07
CA GLU A 11 10.09 8.28 -17.48
C GLU A 11 11.55 7.89 -17.77
N GLU A 12 12.44 8.09 -16.79
CA GLU A 12 13.88 7.87 -16.95
C GLU A 12 14.30 6.40 -16.77
N VAL A 13 13.60 5.67 -15.89
CA VAL A 13 14.02 4.33 -15.43
C VAL A 13 13.07 3.23 -15.93
N GLY A 14 11.90 3.61 -16.45
CA GLY A 14 10.86 2.69 -16.89
C GLY A 14 9.95 2.24 -15.74
N ARG A 15 9.26 1.11 -15.94
CA ARG A 15 8.28 0.54 -15.01
C ARG A 15 8.81 -0.74 -14.39
N VAL A 16 8.64 -0.86 -13.08
CA VAL A 16 8.85 -2.09 -12.32
C VAL A 16 7.54 -2.51 -11.67
N GLU A 17 7.29 -3.81 -11.62
CA GLU A 17 6.13 -4.37 -10.95
C GLU A 17 6.44 -5.73 -10.33
N GLY A 18 5.73 -6.05 -9.25
CA GLY A 18 5.77 -7.32 -8.58
C GLY A 18 4.40 -7.67 -8.03
N THR A 19 4.13 -8.97 -7.93
CA THR A 19 2.87 -9.47 -7.37
C THR A 19 3.13 -10.14 -6.04
N LEU A 20 2.21 -9.98 -5.10
CA LEU A 20 2.24 -10.67 -3.82
C LEU A 20 0.87 -11.23 -3.46
N PRO A 21 0.82 -12.38 -2.76
CA PRO A 21 -0.43 -12.93 -2.25
C PRO A 21 -0.99 -12.03 -1.15
N VAL A 22 -2.29 -11.80 -1.18
CA VAL A 22 -3.03 -11.05 -0.17
C VAL A 22 -4.35 -11.77 0.15
N GLN A 23 -5.01 -11.32 1.20
CA GLN A 23 -6.41 -11.63 1.46
C GLN A 23 -7.17 -10.32 1.35
N ALA A 24 -8.04 -10.19 0.35
CA ALA A 24 -8.73 -8.95 0.05
C ALA A 24 -10.23 -9.20 -0.11
N ASP A 25 -11.06 -8.41 0.59
CA ASP A 25 -12.51 -8.54 0.50
C ASP A 25 -13.04 -8.04 -0.85
N ASN A 26 -12.42 -6.96 -1.39
CA ASN A 26 -12.82 -6.33 -2.65
C ASN A 26 -11.58 -5.86 -3.43
N PRO A 27 -11.60 -5.88 -4.78
CA PRO A 27 -10.54 -5.30 -5.58
C PRO A 27 -10.54 -3.77 -5.50
N ASP A 28 -9.39 -3.18 -5.22
CA ASP A 28 -9.19 -1.73 -5.25
C ASP A 28 -7.73 -1.38 -5.57
N ARG A 29 -7.43 -0.09 -5.76
CA ARG A 29 -6.08 0.43 -5.99
C ARG A 29 -5.85 1.74 -5.25
N VAL A 30 -4.63 1.92 -4.75
CA VAL A 30 -4.19 3.16 -4.12
C VAL A 30 -2.72 3.42 -4.43
N ALA A 31 -2.35 4.69 -4.57
CA ALA A 31 -0.96 5.10 -4.69
C ALA A 31 -0.46 5.63 -3.36
N ILE A 32 0.68 5.15 -2.88
CA ILE A 32 1.26 5.52 -1.59
C ILE A 32 2.70 5.97 -1.83
N ASN A 33 3.14 7.01 -1.12
CA ASN A 33 4.54 7.39 -1.12
C ASN A 33 5.38 6.27 -0.50
N ILE A 34 6.31 5.73 -1.29
CA ILE A 34 7.12 4.59 -0.87
C ILE A 34 7.93 4.85 0.40
N LYS A 35 8.37 6.09 0.66
CA LYS A 35 9.13 6.43 1.88
C LYS A 35 8.27 6.22 3.13
N TYR A 36 7.02 6.69 3.11
CA TYR A 36 6.08 6.53 4.22
C TYR A 36 5.74 5.05 4.46
N LEU A 37 5.56 4.29 3.38
CA LEU A 37 5.30 2.85 3.49
C LEU A 37 6.51 2.13 4.10
N LEU A 38 7.73 2.36 3.61
CA LEU A 38 8.93 1.70 4.12
C LEU A 38 9.23 2.08 5.58
N GLU A 39 9.03 3.34 5.95
CA GLU A 39 9.15 3.79 7.34
C GLU A 39 8.14 3.08 8.24
N TYR A 40 6.89 2.96 7.80
CA TYR A 40 5.89 2.18 8.52
C TYR A 40 6.28 0.71 8.62
N LEU A 41 6.80 0.07 7.57
CA LEU A 41 7.14 -1.35 7.58
C LEU A 41 8.39 -1.70 8.42
N LYS A 42 9.23 -0.71 8.75
CA LYS A 42 10.48 -0.95 9.48
C LYS A 42 10.23 -1.66 10.82
N GLY A 43 10.92 -2.79 11.00
CA GLY A 43 10.85 -3.61 12.22
C GLY A 43 9.54 -4.38 12.41
N LYS A 44 8.67 -4.45 11.39
CA LYS A 44 7.44 -5.25 11.42
C LYS A 44 7.64 -6.55 10.66
N GLU A 45 7.29 -7.65 11.31
CA GLU A 45 7.38 -8.99 10.71
C GLU A 45 6.02 -9.69 10.72
N GLY A 46 5.66 -10.30 9.59
CA GLY A 46 4.38 -10.97 9.38
C GLY A 46 3.35 -10.10 8.68
N LEU A 47 2.08 -10.28 9.04
CA LEU A 47 0.95 -9.65 8.34
C LEU A 47 0.68 -8.22 8.83
N ILE A 48 0.41 -7.34 7.87
CA ILE A 48 -0.14 -6.01 8.10
C ILE A 48 -1.57 -5.97 7.58
N THR A 49 -2.44 -5.21 8.23
CA THR A 49 -3.78 -4.93 7.72
C THR A 49 -3.79 -3.55 7.09
N MET A 50 -4.34 -3.45 5.88
CA MET A 50 -4.53 -2.21 5.14
C MET A 50 -6.03 -1.98 4.93
N GLY A 51 -6.52 -0.82 5.35
CA GLY A 51 -7.90 -0.39 5.13
C GLY A 51 -7.95 0.69 4.05
N LEU A 52 -8.75 0.45 3.01
CA LEU A 52 -9.03 1.39 1.92
C LEU A 52 -10.51 1.80 2.00
N THR A 53 -10.77 3.11 1.96
CA THR A 53 -12.15 3.65 2.01
C THR A 53 -12.50 4.46 0.75
N GLY A 54 -11.50 4.97 0.03
CA GLY A 54 -11.66 5.71 -1.20
C GLY A 54 -10.30 6.21 -1.72
N LYS A 55 -10.24 6.59 -2.99
CA LYS A 55 -8.97 6.94 -3.68
C LYS A 55 -8.29 8.18 -3.12
N THR A 56 -9.04 9.08 -2.49
CA THR A 56 -8.54 10.32 -1.88
C THR A 56 -8.60 10.29 -0.35
N SER A 57 -9.14 9.21 0.22
CA SER A 57 -9.23 9.01 1.66
C SER A 57 -7.94 8.42 2.22
N PRO A 58 -7.59 8.69 3.49
CA PRO A 58 -6.40 8.11 4.10
C PRO A 58 -6.40 6.58 4.02
N VAL A 59 -5.24 6.01 3.72
CA VAL A 59 -4.98 4.58 3.89
C VAL A 59 -4.70 4.33 5.37
N VAL A 60 -5.39 3.35 5.92
CA VAL A 60 -5.24 2.96 7.33
C VAL A 60 -4.35 1.72 7.40
N LEU A 61 -3.29 1.80 8.19
CA LEU A 61 -2.33 0.71 8.41
C LEU A 61 -2.34 0.28 9.87
N ARG A 62 -2.43 -1.03 10.10
CA ARG A 62 -2.37 -1.63 11.44
C ARG A 62 -1.44 -2.84 11.46
N TYR A 63 -0.67 -2.97 12.53
CA TYR A 63 0.16 -4.12 12.80
C TYR A 63 -0.09 -4.64 14.21
N ARG A 64 -0.73 -5.81 14.33
CA ARG A 64 -1.12 -6.40 15.62
C ARG A 64 -1.88 -5.39 16.49
N SER A 65 -1.39 -5.14 17.71
CA SER A 65 -1.93 -4.17 18.68
C SER A 65 -1.30 -2.78 18.61
N SER A 66 -0.46 -2.49 17.60
CA SER A 66 0.17 -1.17 17.46
C SER A 66 -0.87 -0.06 17.27
N PRO A 67 -0.51 1.20 17.58
CA PRO A 67 -1.31 2.35 17.19
C PRO A 67 -1.63 2.32 15.69
N LEU A 68 -2.81 2.83 15.35
CA LEU A 68 -3.26 2.98 13.98
C LEU A 68 -2.42 4.06 13.29
N VAL A 69 -1.91 3.77 12.09
CA VAL A 69 -1.18 4.74 11.26
C VAL A 69 -2.04 5.10 10.07
N MET A 70 -2.15 6.40 9.78
CA MET A 70 -2.90 6.92 8.64
C MET A 70 -1.94 7.59 7.68
N VAL A 71 -2.02 7.22 6.39
CA VAL A 71 -1.18 7.77 5.33
C VAL A 71 -2.08 8.34 4.24
N MET A 72 -1.88 9.61 3.88
CA MET A 72 -2.61 10.19 2.76
C MET A 72 -2.16 9.55 1.44
N PRO A 73 -3.09 9.16 0.56
CA PRO A 73 -2.75 8.62 -0.74
C PRO A 73 -2.14 9.71 -1.63
N MET A 74 -1.33 9.28 -2.59
CA MET A 74 -0.85 10.15 -3.66
C MET A 74 -1.95 10.32 -4.70
N ASN A 75 -2.12 11.56 -5.17
CA ASN A 75 -2.96 11.83 -6.33
C ASN A 75 -2.15 11.50 -7.60
N VAL A 76 -2.51 10.43 -8.29
CA VAL A 76 -1.83 9.97 -9.51
C VAL A 76 -2.83 9.79 -10.65
N GLN A 77 -2.36 9.98 -11.88
CA GLN A 77 -3.08 9.50 -13.06
C GLN A 77 -2.76 8.02 -13.24
N TRP A 78 -3.79 7.21 -13.52
CA TRP A 78 -3.71 5.76 -13.62
C TRP A 78 -3.47 5.28 -15.04
#